data_AF-A0A552HIU0-F1
#
_entry.id   AF-A0A552HIU0-F1
#
_cell.length_a   1.000
_cell.length_b   1.000
_cell.length_c   1.000
_cell.angle_alpha   90.00
_cell.angle_beta   90.00
_cell.angle_gamma   90.00
#
_symmetry.space_group_name_H-M   'P 1'
#
loop_
_entity.id
_entity.type
_entity.pdbx_description
1 polymer ?
#
loop_
_entity_poly.entity_id
_entity_poly.type
_entity_poly.pdbx_seq_one_letter_code
_entity_poly.pdbx_strand_id
1 'polypeptide(L)'
;MKEKVLAFCQRIGEEIKALNGTTAEAIIRKLNPILRGFANYYKIGVSKETFAYISQRTWYYLWKWAKRKHPNKSNKWVKKQYFRTVDGDRWTFSCFPEVRGAKKETKKLIYSL
;
A
#
# COMPACT_ATOMS: atom_id res chain seq x y z
N MET A 1 0.38 18.68 14.03
CA MET A 1 0.37 18.07 12.68
C MET A 1 1.22 16.80 12.61
N LYS A 2 2.52 16.86 12.98
CA LYS A 2 3.44 15.71 12.90
C LYS A 2 2.99 14.49 13.70
N GLU A 3 2.48 14.66 14.91
CA GLU A 3 2.01 13.55 15.76
C GLU A 3 0.88 12.75 15.12
N LYS A 4 -0.13 13.42 14.54
CA LYS A 4 -1.26 12.75 13.88
C LYS A 4 -0.81 11.94 12.66
N VAL A 5 0.18 12.45 11.92
CA VAL A 5 0.80 11.74 10.78
C VAL A 5 1.56 10.51 11.25
N LEU A 6 2.35 10.63 12.33
CA LEU A 6 3.10 9.52 12.91
C LEU A 6 2.15 8.44 13.44
N ALA A 7 1.12 8.82 14.18
CA ALA A 7 0.08 7.90 14.66
C ALA A 7 -0.65 7.20 13.51
N PHE A 8 -0.94 7.93 12.43
CA PHE A 8 -1.54 7.35 11.22
C PHE A 8 -0.60 6.32 10.57
N CYS A 9 0.67 6.66 10.38
CA CYS A 9 1.67 5.74 9.86
C CYS A 9 1.82 4.48 10.72
N GLN A 10 1.82 4.64 12.05
CA GLN A 10 1.87 3.51 12.97
C GLN A 10 0.65 2.59 12.78
N ARG A 11 -0.56 3.16 12.77
CA ARG A 11 -1.79 2.41 12.52
C ARG A 11 -1.75 1.66 11.19
N ILE A 12 -1.28 2.28 10.11
CA ILE A 12 -1.13 1.60 8.81
C ILE A 12 -0.19 0.39 8.92
N GLY A 13 0.94 0.55 9.63
CA GLY A 13 1.87 -0.54 9.89
C GLY A 13 1.24 -1.68 10.69
N GLU A 14 0.42 -1.36 11.69
CA GLU A 14 -0.32 -2.33 12.51
C GLU A 14 -1.38 -3.08 11.70
N GLU A 15 -2.14 -2.38 10.85
CA GLU A 15 -3.14 -3.00 9.96
C GLU A 15 -2.47 -3.96 8.96
N ILE A 16 -1.35 -3.56 8.35
CA ILE A 16 -0.56 -4.44 7.46
C ILE A 16 -0.02 -5.65 8.23
N LYS A 17 0.44 -5.44 9.47
CA LYS A 17 0.94 -6.52 10.34
C LYS A 17 -0.18 -7.46 10.78
N ALA A 18 -1.40 -6.97 11.00
CA ALA A 18 -2.56 -7.80 11.30
C ALA A 18 -2.97 -8.66 10.10
N LEU A 19 -2.78 -8.15 8.88
CA LEU A 19 -2.98 -8.87 7.61
C LEU A 19 -1.80 -9.77 7.21
N ASN A 20 -1.02 -10.18 8.19
CA ASN A 20 0.06 -11.12 8.00
C ASN A 20 -0.48 -12.50 7.59
N GLY A 21 -0.05 -13.00 6.43
CA GLY A 21 -0.52 -14.29 5.89
C GLY A 21 -1.68 -14.18 4.89
N THR A 22 -2.34 -13.03 4.79
CA THR A 22 -3.46 -12.84 3.85
C THR A 22 -2.99 -12.62 2.40
N THR A 23 -3.92 -12.43 1.47
CA THR A 23 -3.62 -12.05 0.08
C THR A 23 -3.32 -10.55 -0.05
N ALA A 24 -2.64 -10.16 -1.13
CA ALA A 24 -2.42 -8.72 -1.42
C ALA A 24 -3.74 -7.98 -1.70
N GLU A 25 -4.74 -8.67 -2.24
CA GLU A 25 -6.08 -8.14 -2.43
C GLU A 25 -6.72 -7.72 -1.09
N ALA A 26 -6.60 -8.55 -0.05
CA ALA A 26 -7.12 -8.23 1.27
C ALA A 26 -6.49 -6.97 1.85
N ILE A 27 -5.18 -6.77 1.64
CA ILE A 27 -4.47 -5.55 2.02
C ILE A 27 -5.00 -4.34 1.27
N ILE A 28 -5.13 -4.44 -0.05
CA ILE A 28 -5.65 -3.33 -0.88
C ILE A 28 -7.06 -2.95 -0.43
N ARG A 29 -7.93 -3.94 -0.21
CA ARG A 29 -9.31 -3.73 0.24
C ARG A 29 -9.38 -3.06 1.61
N LYS A 30 -8.48 -3.39 2.53
CA LYS A 30 -8.45 -2.81 3.88
C LYS A 30 -7.85 -1.40 3.90
N LEU A 31 -6.77 -1.17 3.17
CA LEU A 31 -6.03 0.09 3.23
C LEU A 31 -6.67 1.20 2.41
N ASN A 32 -7.28 0.90 1.26
CA ASN A 32 -7.85 1.94 0.38
C ASN A 32 -8.89 2.85 1.09
N PRO A 33 -9.86 2.34 1.87
CA PRO A 33 -10.78 3.19 2.62
C PRO A 33 -10.08 4.06 3.68
N ILE A 34 -9.06 3.52 4.36
CA ILE A 34 -8.31 4.24 5.41
C ILE A 34 -7.53 5.41 4.79
N LEU A 35 -6.81 5.15 3.70
CA LEU A 35 -6.05 6.17 2.97
C LEU A 35 -6.98 7.25 2.40
N ARG A 36 -8.13 6.86 1.82
CA ARG A 36 -9.12 7.80 1.31
C ARG A 36 -9.76 8.65 2.42
N GLY A 37 -10.04 8.07 3.58
CA GLY A 37 -10.56 8.83 4.72
C GLY A 37 -9.57 9.89 5.19
N PHE A 38 -8.29 9.50 5.30
CA PHE A 38 -7.22 10.41 5.68
C PHE A 38 -7.03 11.54 4.65
N ALA A 39 -7.02 11.19 3.36
CA ALA A 39 -6.99 12.13 2.24
C ALA A 39 -8.03 13.24 2.36
N ASN A 40 -9.29 12.83 2.54
CA ASN A 40 -10.42 13.73 2.58
C ASN A 40 -10.35 14.64 3.80
N TYR A 41 -9.95 14.11 4.96
CA TYR A 41 -9.80 14.89 6.19
C TYR A 41 -8.70 15.96 6.07
N TYR A 42 -7.59 15.63 5.41
CA TYR A 42 -6.42 16.49 5.32
C TYR A 42 -6.30 17.29 4.00
N LYS A 43 -7.32 17.24 3.15
CA LYS A 43 -7.33 17.84 1.80
C LYS A 43 -6.99 19.33 1.78
N ILE A 44 -7.40 20.10 2.81
CA ILE A 44 -7.27 21.57 2.84
C ILE A 44 -6.08 22.04 3.69
N GLY A 45 -5.34 21.14 4.35
CA GLY A 45 -4.36 21.55 5.38
C GLY A 45 -2.99 20.89 5.33
N VAL A 46 -2.79 19.86 4.52
CA VAL A 46 -1.54 19.07 4.54
C VAL A 46 -0.67 19.31 3.32
N SER A 47 0.64 19.47 3.56
CA SER A 47 1.64 19.65 2.51
C SER A 47 1.86 18.35 1.72
N LYS A 48 2.28 18.50 0.45
CA LYS A 48 2.71 17.39 -0.41
C LYS A 48 3.78 16.51 0.26
N GLU A 49 4.68 17.12 1.04
CA GLU A 49 5.74 16.41 1.76
C GLU A 49 5.19 15.41 2.78
N THR A 50 4.08 15.74 3.44
CA THR A 50 3.46 14.85 4.42
C THR A 50 2.83 13.64 3.73
N PHE A 51 2.17 13.85 2.60
CA PHE A 51 1.65 12.74 1.80
C PHE A 51 2.77 11.86 1.25
N ALA A 52 3.88 12.46 0.78
CA ALA A 52 5.06 11.72 0.37
C ALA A 52 5.65 10.87 1.52
N TYR A 53 5.72 11.42 2.73
CA TYR A 53 6.17 10.69 3.92
C TYR A 53 5.28 9.48 4.24
N ILE A 54 3.96 9.66 4.22
CA ILE A 54 2.99 8.58 4.46
C ILE A 54 3.11 7.50 3.37
N SER A 55 3.20 7.90 2.11
CA SER A 55 3.36 6.98 0.98
C SER A 55 4.65 6.16 1.10
N GLN A 56 5.78 6.80 1.41
CA GLN A 56 7.05 6.12 1.64
C GLN A 56 6.98 5.14 2.81
N ARG A 57 6.34 5.53 3.91
CA ARG A 57 6.20 4.68 5.10
C ARG A 57 5.29 3.48 4.84
N THR A 58 4.18 3.70 4.15
CA THR A 58 3.25 2.66 3.72
C THR A 58 3.95 1.67 2.79
N TRP A 59 4.70 2.17 1.80
CA TRP A 59 5.52 1.34 0.90
C TRP A 59 6.49 0.45 1.69
N TYR A 60 7.18 0.99 2.69
CA TYR A 60 8.13 0.24 3.50
C TYR A 60 7.45 -0.91 4.27
N TYR A 61 6.26 -0.69 4.84
CA TYR A 61 5.50 -1.73 5.52
C TYR A 61 5.04 -2.83 4.55
N LEU A 62 4.55 -2.46 3.37
CA LEU A 62 4.15 -3.41 2.33
C LEU A 62 5.33 -4.23 1.82
N TRP A 63 6.49 -3.60 1.64
CA TRP A 63 7.72 -4.27 1.25
C TRP A 63 8.15 -5.32 2.28
N LYS A 64 8.13 -4.95 3.56
CA LYS A 64 8.41 -5.89 4.66
C LYS A 64 7.42 -7.06 4.68
N TRP A 65 6.13 -6.78 4.56
CA TRP A 65 5.11 -7.82 4.49
C TRP A 65 5.34 -8.77 3.31
N ALA A 66 5.63 -8.23 2.13
CA ALA A 66 5.82 -9.00 0.91
C ALA A 66 7.07 -9.90 1.00
N LYS A 67 8.18 -9.38 1.54
CA LYS A 67 9.38 -10.18 1.82
C LYS A 67 9.11 -11.27 2.85
N ARG A 68 8.37 -10.96 3.92
CA ARG A 68 8.03 -11.94 4.97
C ARG A 68 7.15 -13.07 4.45
N LYS A 69 6.23 -12.77 3.53
CA LYS A 69 5.37 -13.76 2.88
C LYS A 69 6.16 -14.71 1.97
N HIS A 70 7.31 -14.27 1.45
CA HIS A 70 8.12 -15.02 0.47
C HIS A 70 9.60 -15.09 0.87
N PRO A 71 9.95 -15.78 1.98
CA PRO A 71 11.33 -15.82 2.47
C PRO A 71 12.32 -16.42 1.47
N ASN A 72 11.86 -17.35 0.63
CA ASN A 72 12.69 -18.06 -0.35
C ASN A 72 12.72 -17.40 -1.74
N LYS A 73 12.10 -16.23 -1.91
CA LYS A 73 12.06 -15.53 -3.20
C LYS A 73 12.97 -14.31 -3.18
N SER A 74 13.60 -14.03 -4.31
CA SER A 74 14.48 -12.87 -4.44
C SER A 74 13.71 -11.55 -4.35
N ASN A 75 14.38 -10.48 -3.91
CA ASN A 75 13.80 -9.14 -3.87
C ASN A 75 13.26 -8.70 -5.26
N LYS A 76 13.92 -9.12 -6.35
CA LYS A 76 13.48 -8.84 -7.72
C LYS A 76 12.15 -9.51 -8.03
N TRP A 77 11.96 -10.75 -7.56
CA TRP A 77 10.68 -11.46 -7.72
C TRP A 77 9.57 -10.79 -6.90
N VAL A 78 9.85 -10.44 -5.64
CA VAL A 78 8.89 -9.73 -4.76
C VAL A 78 8.45 -8.40 -5.39
N LYS A 79 9.42 -7.63 -5.91
CA LYS A 79 9.13 -6.39 -6.65
C LYS A 79 8.20 -6.69 -7.83
N LYS A 80 8.57 -7.61 -8.72
CA LYS A 80 7.78 -7.94 -9.93
C LYS A 80 6.36 -8.44 -9.60
N GLN A 81 6.20 -9.11 -8.47
CA GLN A 81 4.92 -9.68 -8.06
C GLN A 81 3.94 -8.61 -7.55
N TYR A 82 4.43 -7.70 -6.71
CA TYR A 82 3.56 -6.78 -5.97
C TYR A 82 3.68 -5.31 -6.36
N PHE A 83 4.78 -4.89 -6.98
CA PHE A 83 5.07 -3.49 -7.30
C PHE A 83 5.22 -3.31 -8.80
N ARG A 84 4.36 -2.47 -9.38
CA ARG A 84 4.31 -2.22 -10.82
C ARG A 84 4.37 -0.73 -11.12
N THR A 85 4.76 -0.42 -12.34
CA THR A 85 4.60 0.92 -12.89
C THR A 85 3.15 1.14 -13.26
N VAL A 86 2.49 2.08 -12.58
CA VAL A 86 1.12 2.51 -12.89
C VAL A 86 1.13 4.03 -12.92
N ASP A 87 0.58 4.63 -13.98
CA ASP A 87 0.49 6.09 -14.14
C ASP A 87 1.85 6.83 -13.94
N GLY A 88 2.97 6.18 -14.31
CA GLY A 88 4.32 6.70 -14.14
C GLY A 88 5.01 6.34 -12.82
N ASP A 89 4.28 5.90 -11.79
CA ASP A 89 4.84 5.47 -10.50
C ASP A 89 5.23 3.99 -10.53
N ARG A 90 6.55 3.74 -10.53
CA ARG A 90 7.21 2.43 -10.59
C ARG A 90 7.04 1.56 -9.33
N TRP A 91 6.48 2.11 -8.25
CA TRP A 91 6.35 1.45 -6.96
C TRP A 91 4.90 1.33 -6.49
N THR A 92 3.96 1.28 -7.44
CA THR A 92 2.55 1.08 -7.12
C THR A 92 2.30 -0.36 -6.68
N PHE A 93 1.89 -0.54 -5.43
CA PHE A 93 1.41 -1.83 -4.92
C PHE A 93 0.11 -2.24 -5.62
N SER A 94 0.15 -3.37 -6.31
CA SER A 94 -0.96 -3.90 -7.10
C SER A 94 -1.01 -5.42 -6.98
N CYS A 95 -2.20 -5.98 -7.14
CA CYS A 95 -2.36 -7.43 -7.31
C CYS A 95 -3.29 -7.73 -8.48
N PHE A 96 -3.06 -8.87 -9.12
CA PHE A 96 -4.06 -9.46 -10.00
C PHE A 96 -5.06 -10.26 -9.16
N PRO A 97 -6.35 -10.28 -9.54
CA PRO A 97 -7.27 -11.27 -9.00
C PRO A 97 -6.73 -12.66 -9.35
N GLU A 98 -6.71 -13.56 -8.36
CA GLU A 98 -6.29 -14.95 -8.51
C GLU A 98 -7.27 -15.77 -9.39
N VAL A 99 -8.41 -15.18 -9.73
CA VAL A 99 -9.48 -15.80 -10.52
C VAL A 99 -9.13 -15.82 -12.01
N ARG A 100 -8.84 -17.02 -12.54
CA ARG A 100 -8.81 -17.27 -13.99
C ARG A 100 -10.17 -16.91 -14.60
N GLY A 101 -10.25 -15.78 -15.31
CA GLY A 101 -11.42 -15.40 -16.12
C GLY A 101 -12.20 -14.16 -15.66
N ALA A 102 -11.91 -13.56 -14.50
CA ALA A 102 -12.51 -12.28 -14.14
C ALA A 102 -11.89 -11.14 -14.97
N LYS A 103 -12.71 -10.16 -15.41
CA LYS A 103 -12.24 -8.91 -16.04
C LYS A 103 -11.02 -8.40 -15.26
N LYS A 104 -9.89 -8.21 -15.95
CA LYS A 104 -8.59 -7.85 -15.36
C LYS A 104 -8.60 -6.43 -14.80
N GLU A 105 -9.41 -6.17 -13.79
CA GLU A 105 -9.37 -4.90 -13.09
C GLU A 105 -8.20 -4.97 -12.10
N THR A 106 -7.14 -4.23 -12.41
CA THR A 106 -5.95 -4.19 -11.56
C THR A 106 -6.31 -3.42 -10.30
N LYS A 107 -6.46 -4.13 -9.18
CA LYS A 107 -6.64 -3.48 -7.88
C LYS A 107 -5.29 -2.89 -7.48
N LYS A 108 -5.26 -1.56 -7.33
CA LYS A 108 -4.08 -0.79 -6.91
C LYS A 108 -4.36 -0.08 -5.60
N LEU A 109 -3.31 0.14 -4.82
CA LEU A 109 -3.39 1.12 -3.74
C LEU A 109 -3.49 2.53 -4.35
N ILE A 110 -4.44 3.30 -3.85
CA ILE A 110 -4.62 4.69 -4.27
C ILE A 110 -3.59 5.52 -3.50
N TYR A 111 -2.43 5.75 -4.12
CA TYR A 111 -1.41 6.67 -3.60
C TYR A 111 -1.64 8.12 -4.03
N SER A 112 -2.60 8.36 -4.92
CA SER A 112 -2.91 9.70 -5.44
C SER A 112 -3.57 10.55 -4.37
N LEU A 113 -2.74 11.25 -3.59
CA LEU A 113 -3.06 12.34 -2.68
C LEU A 113 -2.30 13.58 -3.12
#